data_AF-A0A945GIT4-F1
#
_entry.id   AF-A0A945GIT4-F1
#
_cell.length_a   1.000
_cell.length_b   1.000
_cell.length_c   1.000
_cell.angle_alpha   90.00
_cell.angle_beta   90.00
_cell.angle_gamma   90.00
#
_symmetry.space_group_name_H-M   'P 1'
#
loop_
_entity.id
_entity.type
_entity.pdbx_description
1 polymer ?
#
loop_
_entity_poly.entity_id
_entity_poly.type
_entity_poly.pdbx_seq_one_letter_code
_entity_poly.pdbx_strand_id
1 'polypeptide(L)'
;RGEAAIYPCRSGDKGSTWTDLQKVTSSSEHPPDLTLLGSGDILLTFGCRNEPYGVQGLLSRDSGRTWADRRLLYADDLPGFDIGYPSTLRLDSGRLITVFYSAGTPEQPFNTYEATDAFCRAVCYDEEALLDAFTD
;
A
#
# COMPACT_ATOMS: atom_id res chain seq x y z
N ARG A 1 1.49 20.33 -6.20
CA ARG A 1 0.89 19.57 -7.33
C ARG A 1 0.03 18.48 -6.72
N GLY A 2 -1.28 18.47 -7.02
CA GLY A 2 -2.26 17.40 -6.80
C GLY A 2 -2.44 16.81 -5.39
N GLU A 3 -3.67 16.83 -4.87
CA GLU A 3 -4.09 16.09 -3.68
C GLU A 3 -4.32 14.60 -3.97
N ALA A 4 -3.35 13.94 -4.64
CA ALA A 4 -3.47 12.52 -4.95
C ALA A 4 -3.19 11.70 -3.68
N ALA A 5 -4.25 11.22 -3.04
CA ALA A 5 -4.21 10.38 -1.85
C ALA A 5 -5.26 9.27 -1.98
N ILE A 6 -5.33 8.38 -1.00
CA ILE A 6 -6.26 7.26 -0.98
C ILE A 6 -7.52 7.66 -0.21
N TYR A 7 -8.66 7.53 -0.89
CA TYR A 7 -9.99 7.84 -0.36
C TYR A 7 -10.94 6.65 -0.60
N PRO A 8 -11.00 5.65 0.30
CA PRO A 8 -12.00 4.59 0.20
C PRO A 8 -13.43 5.12 0.34
N CYS A 9 -14.35 4.43 -0.33
CA CYS A 9 -15.79 4.47 -0.09
C CYS A 9 -16.32 3.04 0.00
N ARG A 10 -17.55 2.90 0.49
CA ARG A 10 -18.16 1.59 0.77
C ARG A 10 -19.53 1.51 0.12
N SER A 11 -19.88 0.33 -0.35
CA SER A 11 -21.24 0.00 -0.76
C SER A 11 -21.80 -1.13 0.11
N GLY A 12 -23.02 -0.95 0.58
CA GLY A 12 -23.81 -1.99 1.27
C GLY A 12 -24.81 -2.69 0.34
N ASP A 13 -24.88 -2.30 -0.93
CA ASP A 13 -25.91 -2.67 -1.89
C ASP A 13 -25.32 -3.16 -3.23
N LYS A 14 -24.20 -3.88 -3.13
CA LYS A 14 -23.49 -4.53 -4.26
C LYS A 14 -23.01 -3.54 -5.33
N GLY A 15 -22.59 -2.35 -4.90
CA GLY A 15 -21.99 -1.32 -5.74
C GLY A 15 -22.99 -0.34 -6.36
N SER A 16 -24.25 -0.32 -5.91
CA SER A 16 -25.28 0.56 -6.47
C SER A 16 -25.19 1.97 -5.90
N THR A 17 -24.97 2.09 -4.59
CA THR A 17 -24.71 3.36 -3.89
C THR A 17 -23.45 3.25 -3.06
N TRP A 18 -22.83 4.40 -2.81
CA TRP A 18 -21.54 4.52 -2.14
C TRP A 18 -21.61 5.58 -1.05
N THR A 19 -20.91 5.33 0.06
CA THR A 19 -20.69 6.34 1.10
C THR A 19 -19.81 7.47 0.59
N ASP A 20 -19.79 8.58 1.33
CA ASP A 20 -18.82 9.65 1.10
C ASP A 20 -17.37 9.15 1.18
N LEU A 21 -16.50 9.80 0.40
CA LEU A 21 -15.06 9.54 0.38
C LEU A 21 -14.43 9.84 1.74
N GLN A 22 -13.63 8.92 2.26
CA GLN A 22 -12.91 9.07 3.52
C GLN A 22 -11.41 9.15 3.26
N LYS A 23 -10.72 10.24 3.59
CA LYS A 23 -9.27 10.36 3.38
C LYS A 23 -8.52 9.46 4.36
N VAL A 24 -7.62 8.61 3.84
CA VAL A 24 -6.82 7.68 4.66
C VAL A 24 -5.34 8.02 4.62
N THR A 25 -4.81 8.37 3.45
CA THR A 25 -3.40 8.66 3.29
C THR A 25 -3.12 10.13 3.02
N SER A 26 -1.85 10.51 3.16
CA SER A 26 -1.38 11.85 2.81
C SER A 26 -1.28 12.03 1.30
N SER A 27 -1.14 13.27 0.85
CA SER A 27 -0.88 13.56 -0.56
C SER A 27 0.38 12.82 -1.03
N SER A 28 0.38 12.38 -2.29
CA SER A 28 1.44 11.57 -2.91
C SER A 28 1.62 10.16 -2.31
N GLU A 29 0.66 9.66 -1.54
CA GLU A 29 0.64 8.28 -1.06
C GLU A 29 -0.42 7.47 -1.84
N HIS A 30 0.02 6.88 -2.95
CA HIS A 30 -0.79 6.13 -3.92
C HIS A 30 0.14 5.42 -4.93
N PRO A 31 -0.38 4.48 -5.75
CA PRO A 31 -1.72 3.88 -5.73
C PRO A 31 -1.89 2.78 -4.67
N PRO A 32 -3.15 2.44 -4.30
CA PRO A 32 -3.47 1.42 -3.30
C PRO A 32 -3.66 0.01 -3.86
N ASP A 33 -3.55 -0.98 -2.97
CA ASP A 33 -4.12 -2.32 -3.08
C ASP A 33 -4.75 -2.74 -1.74
N LEU A 34 -5.89 -3.44 -1.78
CA LEU A 34 -6.65 -3.89 -0.60
C LEU A 34 -6.72 -5.42 -0.59
N THR A 35 -6.19 -6.03 0.46
CA THR A 35 -6.18 -7.49 0.64
C THR A 35 -6.90 -7.88 1.92
N LEU A 36 -7.85 -8.82 1.80
CA LEU A 36 -8.52 -9.44 2.95
C LEU A 36 -7.62 -10.54 3.54
N LEU A 37 -7.30 -10.44 4.82
CA LEU A 37 -6.49 -11.41 5.55
C LEU A 37 -7.33 -12.57 6.07
N GLY A 38 -6.69 -13.65 6.50
CA GLY A 38 -7.36 -14.83 7.06
C GLY A 38 -8.11 -14.54 8.35
N SER A 39 -7.66 -13.53 9.12
CA SER A 39 -8.37 -13.03 10.31
C SER A 39 -9.68 -12.28 10.01
N GLY A 40 -9.89 -11.86 8.76
CA GLY A 40 -10.94 -10.93 8.37
C GLY A 40 -10.53 -9.45 8.44
N ASP A 41 -9.31 -9.16 8.90
CA ASP A 41 -8.70 -7.83 8.82
C ASP A 41 -8.40 -7.46 7.36
N ILE A 42 -8.29 -6.16 7.07
CA ILE A 42 -7.94 -5.64 5.75
C ILE A 42 -6.56 -5.00 5.80
N LEU A 43 -5.68 -5.44 4.91
CA LEU A 43 -4.39 -4.82 4.64
C LEU A 43 -4.53 -3.87 3.44
N LEU A 44 -4.23 -2.60 3.66
CA LEU A 44 -4.06 -1.60 2.61
C LEU A 44 -2.56 -1.42 2.36
N THR A 45 -2.09 -1.71 1.15
CA THR A 45 -0.71 -1.42 0.72
C THR A 45 -0.71 -0.31 -0.30
N PHE A 46 0.30 0.56 -0.30
CA PHE A 46 0.35 1.71 -1.21
C PHE A 46 1.78 2.22 -1.44
N GLY A 47 1.98 2.87 -2.59
CA GLY A 47 3.22 3.62 -2.85
C GLY A 47 3.33 4.86 -1.95
N CYS A 48 4.47 5.06 -1.32
CA CYS A 48 4.83 6.29 -0.62
C CYS A 48 5.75 7.11 -1.50
N ARG A 49 5.20 8.12 -2.18
CA ARG A 49 5.96 8.99 -3.09
C ARG A 49 6.40 10.29 -2.43
N ASN A 50 6.51 10.26 -1.11
CA ASN A 50 7.19 11.24 -0.27
C ASN A 50 8.51 10.62 0.19
N GLU A 51 9.55 11.43 0.39
CA GLU A 51 10.80 10.91 0.95
C GLU A 51 10.61 10.46 2.41
N PRO A 52 11.17 9.31 2.81
CA PRO A 52 11.88 8.34 1.98
C PRO A 52 10.94 7.55 1.05
N TYR A 53 11.27 7.47 -0.25
CA TYR A 53 10.41 6.85 -1.26
C TYR A 53 10.31 5.34 -1.07
N GLY A 54 9.11 4.80 -1.26
CA GLY A 54 8.89 3.43 -0.84
C GLY A 54 7.51 2.86 -1.07
N VAL A 55 7.25 1.74 -0.39
CA VAL A 55 5.94 1.11 -0.32
C VAL A 55 5.62 0.85 1.14
N GLN A 56 4.43 1.23 1.55
CA GLN A 56 3.97 1.16 2.93
C GLN A 56 2.62 0.44 3.01
N GLY A 57 2.19 0.12 4.23
CA GLY A 57 0.86 -0.40 4.45
C GLY A 57 0.23 0.01 5.78
N LEU A 58 -1.10 -0.09 5.82
CA LEU A 58 -1.95 0.16 6.97
C LEU A 58 -2.87 -1.04 7.19
N LEU A 59 -3.14 -1.35 8.45
CA LEU A 59 -4.05 -2.42 8.84
C LEU A 59 -5.39 -1.83 9.31
N SER A 60 -6.48 -2.47 8.92
CA SER A 60 -7.80 -2.22 9.48
C SER A 60 -8.40 -3.49 10.07
N ARG A 61 -8.91 -3.39 11.29
CA ARG A 61 -9.56 -4.49 12.03
C ARG A 61 -11.09 -4.42 12.03
N ASP A 62 -11.67 -3.40 11.41
CA ASP A 62 -13.10 -3.12 11.42
C ASP A 62 -13.69 -3.03 10.00
N SER A 63 -13.17 -3.89 9.12
CA SER A 63 -13.51 -3.97 7.70
C SER A 63 -13.16 -2.70 6.92
N GLY A 64 -12.15 -1.92 7.33
CA GLY A 64 -11.62 -0.71 6.66
C GLY A 64 -12.25 0.61 7.12
N ARG A 65 -13.03 0.62 8.21
CA ARG A 65 -13.71 1.84 8.69
C ARG A 65 -12.72 2.76 9.37
N THR A 66 -11.79 2.18 10.12
CA THR A 66 -10.64 2.84 10.71
C THR A 66 -9.35 2.13 10.32
N TRP A 67 -8.23 2.83 10.42
CA TRP A 67 -6.90 2.34 10.06
C TRP A 67 -5.95 2.59 11.23
N ALA A 68 -5.05 1.64 11.48
CA ALA A 68 -4.06 1.78 12.54
C ALA A 68 -3.09 2.94 12.26
N ASP A 69 -2.65 3.65 13.30
CA ASP A 69 -1.64 4.71 13.17
C ASP A 69 -0.25 4.14 12.82
N ARG A 70 0.02 2.90 13.22
CA ARG A 70 1.24 2.17 12.89
C ARG A 70 1.26 1.82 11.40
N ARG A 71 2.40 2.04 10.75
CA ARG A 71 2.63 1.71 9.34
C ARG A 71 3.56 0.51 9.20
N LEU A 72 3.26 -0.33 8.20
CA LEU A 72 4.18 -1.34 7.68
C LEU A 72 5.10 -0.72 6.64
N LEU A 73 6.35 -1.16 6.61
CA LEU A 73 7.34 -0.70 5.66
C LEU A 73 7.85 -1.85 4.80
N TYR A 74 7.55 -1.80 3.51
CA TYR A 74 8.02 -2.78 2.53
C TYR A 74 9.29 -2.31 1.80
N ALA A 75 9.43 -0.98 1.68
CA ALA A 75 10.63 -0.29 1.20
C ALA A 75 10.60 1.17 1.64
N ASP A 76 11.77 1.73 1.92
CA ASP A 76 12.07 3.16 2.11
C ASP A 76 13.35 3.58 1.37
N ASP A 77 13.89 2.70 0.53
CA ASP A 77 15.18 2.81 -0.14
C ASP A 77 15.04 3.05 -1.65
N LEU A 78 13.85 3.42 -2.13
CA LEU A 78 13.60 3.54 -3.56
C LEU A 78 14.17 4.85 -4.12
N PRO A 79 14.70 4.85 -5.37
CA PRO A 79 15.45 5.97 -5.92
C PRO A 79 14.60 7.18 -6.31
N GLY A 80 13.27 7.05 -6.38
CA GLY A 80 12.41 8.11 -6.90
C GLY A 80 10.92 7.89 -6.73
N PHE A 81 10.16 8.78 -7.37
CA PHE A 81 8.71 8.88 -7.30
C PHE A 81 7.98 7.91 -8.25
N ASP A 82 8.66 7.37 -9.26
CA ASP A 82 8.08 6.38 -10.19
C ASP A 82 8.05 4.99 -9.56
N ILE A 83 7.12 4.83 -8.62
CA ILE A 83 7.03 3.69 -7.71
C ILE A 83 5.58 3.32 -7.39
N GLY A 84 5.42 2.13 -6.83
CA GLY A 84 4.19 1.65 -6.22
C GLY A 84 3.49 0.60 -7.07
N TYR A 85 2.17 0.78 -7.24
CA TYR A 85 1.28 -0.24 -7.81
C TYR A 85 1.47 -1.60 -7.13
N PRO A 86 1.36 -1.64 -5.79
CA PRO A 86 1.50 -2.88 -5.08
C PRO A 86 0.37 -3.85 -5.46
N SER A 87 0.66 -5.13 -5.36
CA SER A 87 -0.36 -6.18 -5.38
C SER A 87 0.04 -7.23 -4.35
N THR A 88 -0.87 -7.52 -3.43
CA THR A 88 -0.64 -8.47 -2.35
C THR A 88 -1.45 -9.75 -2.56
N LEU A 89 -0.78 -10.88 -2.36
CA LEU A 89 -1.37 -12.22 -2.43
C LEU A 89 -1.23 -12.90 -1.08
N ARG A 90 -2.32 -13.49 -0.59
CA ARG A 90 -2.32 -14.39 0.57
C ARG A 90 -2.23 -15.83 0.10
N LEU A 91 -1.28 -16.58 0.65
CA LEU A 91 -1.09 -18.00 0.37
C LEU A 91 -1.79 -18.85 1.44
N ASP A 92 -2.19 -20.07 1.08
CA ASP A 92 -2.83 -21.02 2.01
C ASP A 92 -1.93 -21.37 3.21
N SER A 93 -0.61 -21.22 3.06
CA SER A 93 0.37 -21.38 4.14
C SER A 93 0.29 -20.32 5.25
N GLY A 94 -0.49 -19.24 5.08
CA GLY A 94 -0.49 -18.09 6.00
C GLY A 94 0.61 -17.05 5.70
N ARG A 95 1.35 -17.22 4.60
CA ARG A 95 2.30 -16.22 4.10
C ARG A 95 1.61 -15.25 3.14
N LEU A 96 2.11 -14.02 3.13
CA LEU A 96 1.73 -12.96 2.20
C LEU A 96 2.90 -12.64 1.27
N ILE A 97 2.60 -12.26 0.03
CA ILE A 97 3.57 -11.74 -0.94
C ILE A 97 3.04 -10.40 -1.46
N THR A 98 3.78 -9.32 -1.25
CA THR A 98 3.51 -8.01 -1.88
C THR A 98 4.53 -7.75 -2.97
N VAL A 99 4.05 -7.52 -4.18
CA VAL A 99 4.89 -7.16 -5.35
C VAL A 99 4.63 -5.72 -5.75
N PHE A 100 5.68 -4.97 -6.08
CA PHE A 100 5.58 -3.59 -6.58
C PHE A 100 6.75 -3.27 -7.52
N TYR A 101 6.63 -2.20 -8.30
CA TYR A 101 7.71 -1.72 -9.15
C TYR A 101 8.36 -0.45 -8.60
N SER A 102 9.58 -0.21 -9.08
CA SER A 102 10.30 1.05 -8.97
C SER A 102 11.04 1.34 -10.27
N ALA A 103 11.18 2.61 -10.62
CA ALA A 103 12.03 3.09 -11.70
C ALA A 103 12.62 4.46 -11.33
N GLY A 104 13.62 4.89 -12.11
CA GLY A 104 14.34 6.15 -11.93
C GLY A 104 15.65 5.98 -11.16
N THR A 105 16.36 7.09 -11.01
CA THR A 105 17.63 7.16 -10.26
C THR A 105 17.58 8.30 -9.26
N PRO A 106 18.45 8.31 -8.23
CA PRO A 106 18.54 9.42 -7.27
C PRO A 106 18.82 10.78 -7.93
N GLU A 107 19.50 10.81 -9.08
CA GLU A 107 19.78 12.04 -9.84
C GLU A 107 18.56 12.53 -10.64
N GLN A 108 17.64 11.62 -10.98
CA GLN A 108 16.42 11.91 -11.74
C GLN A 108 15.17 11.29 -11.08
N PRO A 109 14.86 11.64 -9.83
CA PRO A 109 13.83 10.93 -9.04
C PRO A 109 12.40 11.18 -9.55
N PHE A 110 12.21 12.14 -10.47
CA PHE A 110 10.91 12.51 -11.03
C PHE A 110 10.77 12.14 -12.52
N ASN A 111 11.73 11.43 -13.10
CA ASN A 111 11.65 11.00 -14.50
C ASN A 111 10.78 9.73 -14.61
N THR A 112 9.48 9.92 -14.87
CA THR A 112 8.50 8.83 -14.98
C THR A 112 8.26 8.34 -16.42
N TYR A 113 9.00 8.89 -17.40
CA TYR A 113 8.78 8.58 -18.83
C TYR A 113 9.85 7.67 -19.41
N GLU A 114 10.94 7.46 -18.67
CA GLU A 114 12.02 6.56 -19.02
C GLU A 114 12.14 5.51 -17.90
N ALA A 115 12.01 4.24 -18.26
CA ALA A 115 12.12 3.12 -17.31
C ALA A 115 13.58 2.83 -16.94
N THR A 116 14.33 3.85 -16.55
CA THR A 116 15.73 3.75 -16.13
C THR A 116 15.81 2.99 -14.81
N ASP A 117 16.74 2.03 -14.71
CA ASP A 117 16.93 1.17 -13.53
C ASP A 117 15.63 0.55 -12.98
N ALA A 118 14.68 0.27 -13.87
CA ALA A 118 13.39 -0.26 -13.48
C ALA A 118 13.48 -1.72 -12.99
N PHE A 119 12.83 -2.00 -11.87
CA PHE A 119 12.73 -3.35 -11.30
C PHE A 119 11.39 -3.60 -10.64
N CYS A 120 11.08 -4.88 -10.43
CA CYS A 120 10.02 -5.32 -9.53
C CYS A 120 10.63 -5.95 -8.27
N ARG A 121 10.09 -5.63 -7.10
CA ARG A 121 10.46 -6.25 -5.82
C ARG A 121 9.27 -7.03 -5.28
N ALA A 122 9.54 -8.23 -4.77
CA ALA A 122 8.58 -9.04 -4.05
C ALA A 122 9.04 -9.18 -2.59
N VAL A 123 8.17 -8.84 -1.65
CA VAL A 123 8.40 -9.00 -0.21
C VAL A 123 7.50 -10.10 0.30
N CYS A 124 8.08 -11.16 0.87
CA CYS A 124 7.36 -12.30 1.42
C CYS A 124 7.45 -12.28 2.94
N TYR A 125 6.31 -12.35 3.63
CA TYR A 125 6.22 -12.20 5.08
C TYR A 125 5.08 -13.06 5.66
N ASP A 126 5.12 -13.33 6.96
CA ASP A 126 4.12 -14.15 7.65
C ASP A 126 2.96 -13.28 8.15
N GLU A 127 1.72 -13.74 7.93
CA GLU A 127 0.51 -13.01 8.34
C GLU A 127 0.41 -12.90 9.85
N GLU A 128 0.71 -13.97 10.60
CA GLU A 128 0.67 -13.97 12.06
C GLU A 128 1.66 -12.94 12.64
N ALA A 129 2.91 -12.95 12.16
CA ALA A 129 3.93 -11.99 12.58
C ALA A 129 3.54 -10.54 12.23
N LEU A 130 2.88 -10.32 11.08
CA LEU A 130 2.30 -9.02 10.75
C LEU A 130 1.24 -8.64 11.78
N LEU A 131 0.29 -9.50 12.09
CA LEU A 131 -0.82 -9.19 13.01
C LEU A 131 -0.33 -8.93 14.44
N ASP A 132 0.67 -9.68 14.90
CA ASP A 132 1.33 -9.52 16.21
C ASP A 132 2.07 -8.18 16.30
N ALA A 133 2.64 -7.68 15.20
CA ALA A 133 3.27 -6.35 15.17
C ALA A 133 2.26 -5.20 15.37
N PHE A 134 0.96 -5.49 15.30
CA PHE A 134 -0.15 -4.57 15.54
C PHE A 134 -0.94 -4.88 16.83
N THR A 135 -0.42 -5.74 17.70
CA THR A 135 -0.89 -5.88 19.09
C THR A 135 -0.03 -5.04 20.02
N ASP A 136 -0.66 -4.36 20.98
CA ASP A 136 0.03 -3.57 22.01
C ASP A 136 0.77 -4.43 23.04
#